data_AF-A0A8J7T7U7-F1
#
_entry.id   AF-A0A8J7T7U7-F1
#
_cell.length_a   1.000
_cell.length_b   1.000
_cell.length_c   1.000
_cell.angle_alpha   90.00
_cell.angle_beta   90.00
_cell.angle_gamma   90.00
#
_symmetry.space_group_name_H-M   'P 1'
#
loop_
_entity.id
_entity.type
_entity.pdbx_description
1 polymer ?
#
loop_
_entity_poly.entity_id
_entity_poly.type
_entity_poly.pdbx_seq_one_letter_code
_entity_poly.pdbx_strand_id
1 'polypeptide(L)'
;MHTAFRRANDPLIYLESKRDQYLDCFRSFCKGASSVTFFVDFLCRCLKPAIQQGVCDKTCIQITDEMKSNYPAFSGNRSNLENHILRHLAEQKEFDSYMEYINYPKDYFERFIRECVERYCRYNRDQLRRMFNTNLSDLVQQVLKVNTTVTAALEGKQNNASLWLDKFCTALGSQMEFPREDFRNIEYEDVTDLQFLKEMMATSLDDLLQNLQKESSSTPDLDLKMFRRRPDEILCEALSGCWEQCPFCNAICTNTIPGHETDHSVQFHRSKAVMGRYFNETDNFSIDFCTTAVTSDISFRSCKGWTPYKTYREAGEPYSRWSITPDNSELSYWKWFICTFRPQLEQRFGFKFTGLGEIPEDWKRSTNELALKDVQ
;
A
#
# COMPACT_ATOMS: atom_id res chain seq x y z
N MET A 1 -8.69 -23.01 4.03
CA MET A 1 -9.06 -23.20 2.60
C MET A 1 -10.38 -23.97 2.42
N HIS A 2 -10.61 -25.06 3.17
CA HIS A 2 -11.77 -25.96 2.97
C HIS A 2 -13.15 -25.40 3.39
N THR A 3 -13.21 -24.48 4.36
CA THR A 3 -14.45 -23.87 4.85
C THR A 3 -14.98 -22.76 3.95
N ALA A 4 -14.11 -21.88 3.45
CA ALA A 4 -14.50 -20.82 2.50
C ALA A 4 -15.03 -21.42 1.18
N PHE A 5 -14.38 -22.47 0.67
CA PHE A 5 -14.82 -23.18 -0.53
C PHE A 5 -16.18 -23.87 -0.33
N ARG A 6 -16.41 -24.52 0.82
CA ARG A 6 -17.73 -25.09 1.14
C ARG A 6 -18.82 -24.03 1.27
N ARG A 7 -18.51 -22.89 1.88
CA ARG A 7 -19.47 -21.79 2.06
C ARG A 7 -19.83 -21.10 0.74
N ALA A 8 -18.86 -20.96 -0.16
CA ALA A 8 -19.05 -20.38 -1.49
C ALA A 8 -19.84 -21.30 -2.45
N ASN A 9 -19.78 -22.61 -2.23
CA ASN A 9 -20.44 -23.62 -3.07
C ASN A 9 -21.64 -24.30 -2.39
N ASP A 10 -22.07 -23.81 -1.22
CA ASP A 10 -23.28 -24.32 -0.56
C ASP A 10 -24.51 -23.78 -1.31
N PRO A 11 -25.35 -24.65 -1.89
CA PRO A 11 -26.49 -24.22 -2.70
C PRO A 11 -27.50 -23.39 -1.90
N LEU A 12 -27.71 -23.69 -0.62
CA LEU A 12 -28.64 -22.96 0.25
C LEU A 12 -28.12 -21.56 0.54
N ILE A 13 -26.83 -21.43 0.90
CA ILE A 13 -26.21 -20.12 1.16
C ILE A 13 -26.19 -19.27 -0.11
N TYR A 14 -25.87 -19.86 -1.26
CA TYR A 14 -25.90 -19.15 -2.53
C TYR A 14 -27.32 -18.68 -2.90
N LEU A 15 -28.34 -19.57 -2.81
CA LEU A 15 -29.73 -19.21 -3.07
C LEU A 15 -30.23 -18.12 -2.12
N GLU A 16 -29.93 -18.20 -0.83
CA GLU A 16 -30.27 -17.16 0.14
C GLU A 16 -29.61 -15.83 -0.21
N SER A 17 -28.32 -15.83 -0.60
CA SER A 17 -27.61 -14.61 -1.00
C SER A 17 -28.20 -13.92 -2.24
N LYS A 18 -28.93 -14.67 -3.07
CA LYS A 18 -29.56 -14.19 -4.31
C LYS A 18 -31.08 -14.02 -4.20
N ARG A 19 -31.69 -14.32 -3.04
CA ARG A 19 -33.15 -14.36 -2.84
C ARG A 19 -33.86 -13.11 -3.33
N ASP A 20 -33.40 -11.94 -2.89
CA ASP A 20 -34.07 -10.69 -3.20
C ASP A 20 -33.91 -10.32 -4.69
N GLN A 21 -32.75 -10.64 -5.30
CA GLN A 21 -32.55 -10.51 -6.75
C GLN A 21 -33.56 -11.36 -7.53
N TYR A 22 -33.75 -12.63 -7.16
CA TYR A 22 -34.73 -13.50 -7.81
C TYR A 22 -36.17 -13.03 -7.60
N LEU A 23 -36.52 -12.57 -6.40
CA LEU A 23 -37.86 -12.08 -6.10
C LEU A 23 -38.23 -10.87 -6.97
N ASP A 24 -37.30 -9.93 -7.14
CA ASP A 24 -37.56 -8.76 -7.98
C ASP A 24 -37.58 -9.10 -9.47
N CYS A 25 -36.78 -10.08 -9.90
CA CYS A 25 -36.82 -10.63 -11.25
C CYS A 25 -38.19 -11.30 -11.54
N PHE A 26 -38.67 -12.14 -10.63
CA PHE A 26 -39.98 -12.79 -10.71
C PHE A 26 -41.13 -11.76 -10.78
N ARG A 27 -41.07 -10.71 -9.95
CA ARG A 27 -42.05 -9.62 -9.98
C ARG A 27 -42.07 -8.88 -11.32
N SER A 28 -40.92 -8.70 -11.97
CA SER A 28 -40.83 -8.06 -13.29
C SER A 28 -41.50 -8.94 -14.36
N PHE A 29 -41.23 -10.24 -14.34
CA PHE A 29 -41.87 -11.22 -15.22
C PHE A 29 -43.40 -11.23 -15.05
N CYS A 30 -43.90 -11.26 -13.80
CA CYS A 30 -45.34 -11.21 -13.52
C CYS A 30 -46.03 -9.91 -13.99
N LYS A 31 -45.27 -8.84 -14.26
CA LYS A 31 -45.79 -7.58 -14.81
C LYS A 31 -45.80 -7.56 -16.35
N GLY A 32 -45.47 -8.67 -17.00
CA GLY A 32 -45.48 -8.80 -18.46
C GLY A 32 -44.18 -8.37 -19.14
N ALA A 33 -43.04 -8.38 -18.44
CA ALA A 33 -41.73 -8.16 -19.06
C ALA A 33 -41.45 -9.25 -20.11
N SER A 34 -40.88 -8.86 -21.25
CA SER A 34 -40.40 -9.83 -22.25
C SER A 34 -39.19 -10.60 -21.73
N SER A 35 -38.90 -11.79 -22.29
CA SER A 35 -37.71 -12.58 -21.94
C SER A 35 -36.41 -11.78 -22.10
N VAL A 36 -36.33 -10.92 -23.11
CA VAL A 36 -35.19 -10.02 -23.34
C VAL A 36 -35.06 -8.97 -22.22
N THR A 37 -36.18 -8.36 -21.81
CA THR A 37 -36.19 -7.38 -20.71
C THR A 37 -35.71 -8.02 -19.41
N PHE A 38 -36.22 -9.22 -19.08
CA PHE A 38 -35.80 -9.97 -17.91
C PHE A 38 -34.30 -10.33 -17.95
N PHE A 39 -33.82 -10.80 -19.10
CA PHE A 39 -32.42 -11.15 -19.32
C PHE A 39 -31.49 -9.95 -19.08
N VAL A 40 -31.83 -8.80 -19.66
CA VAL A 40 -31.06 -7.55 -19.51
C VAL A 40 -31.08 -7.03 -18.07
N ASP A 41 -32.25 -7.03 -17.41
CA ASP A 41 -32.39 -6.61 -16.02
C ASP A 41 -31.49 -7.44 -15.09
N PHE A 42 -31.51 -8.76 -15.24
CA PHE A 42 -30.67 -9.66 -14.45
C PHE A 42 -29.18 -9.43 -14.74
N LEU A 43 -28.81 -9.34 -16.01
CA LEU A 43 -27.43 -9.09 -16.42
C LEU A 43 -26.90 -7.78 -15.85
N CYS A 44 -27.67 -6.69 -15.90
CA CYS A 44 -27.29 -5.40 -15.35
C CYS A 44 -27.13 -5.42 -13.82
N ARG A 45 -27.96 -6.19 -13.10
CA ARG A 45 -27.80 -6.38 -11.64
C ARG A 45 -26.50 -7.08 -11.27
N CYS A 46 -26.03 -8.01 -12.11
CA CYS A 46 -24.73 -8.63 -11.94
C CYS A 46 -23.58 -7.71 -12.38
N LEU A 47 -23.77 -6.94 -13.46
CA LEU A 47 -22.78 -6.00 -13.98
C LEU A 47 -22.50 -4.86 -13.01
N LYS A 48 -23.52 -4.32 -12.32
CA LYS A 48 -23.35 -3.17 -11.39
C LYS A 48 -22.21 -3.36 -10.39
N PRO A 49 -22.18 -4.41 -9.54
CA PRO A 49 -21.09 -4.60 -8.58
C PRO A 49 -19.75 -4.91 -9.26
N ALA A 50 -19.73 -5.60 -10.39
CA ALA A 50 -18.50 -5.90 -11.13
C ALA A 50 -17.87 -4.62 -11.73
N ILE A 51 -18.68 -3.75 -12.32
CA ILE A 51 -18.28 -2.44 -12.83
C ILE A 51 -17.78 -1.57 -11.68
N GLN A 52 -18.54 -1.45 -10.58
CA GLN A 52 -18.12 -0.67 -9.41
C GLN A 52 -16.74 -1.12 -8.91
N GLN A 53 -16.53 -2.43 -8.76
CA GLN A 53 -15.24 -2.96 -8.33
C GLN A 53 -14.13 -2.69 -9.34
N GLY A 54 -14.36 -2.93 -10.63
CA GLY A 54 -13.37 -2.70 -11.68
C GLY A 54 -12.96 -1.21 -11.76
N VAL A 55 -13.90 -0.29 -11.54
CA VAL A 55 -13.61 1.15 -11.45
C VAL A 55 -12.80 1.47 -10.20
N CYS A 56 -13.15 0.92 -9.04
CA CYS A 56 -12.37 1.08 -7.81
C CYS A 56 -10.93 0.60 -8.01
N ASP A 57 -10.73 -0.59 -8.57
CA ASP A 57 -9.40 -1.16 -8.78
C ASP A 57 -8.55 -0.31 -9.74
N LYS A 58 -9.14 0.12 -10.87
CA LYS A 58 -8.48 1.04 -11.82
C LYS A 58 -8.14 2.39 -11.17
N THR A 59 -9.08 2.96 -10.42
CA THR A 59 -8.88 4.24 -9.74
C THR A 59 -7.79 4.13 -8.67
N CYS A 60 -7.72 3.01 -7.94
CA CYS A 60 -6.67 2.77 -6.96
C CYS A 60 -5.27 2.76 -7.60
N ILE A 61 -5.12 2.07 -8.73
CA ILE A 61 -3.86 2.04 -9.49
C ILE A 61 -3.50 3.46 -9.95
N GLN A 62 -4.46 4.19 -10.51
CA GLN A 62 -4.25 5.55 -10.99
C GLN A 62 -3.81 6.51 -9.86
N ILE A 63 -4.42 6.41 -8.67
CA ILE A 63 -4.00 7.19 -7.49
C ILE A 63 -2.57 6.83 -7.09
N THR A 64 -2.27 5.53 -7.04
CA THR A 64 -0.94 5.04 -6.68
C THR A 64 0.13 5.58 -7.64
N ASP A 65 -0.13 5.51 -8.94
CA ASP A 65 0.78 5.98 -9.97
C ASP A 65 0.96 7.51 -9.92
N GLU A 66 -0.14 8.25 -9.76
CA GLU A 66 -0.11 9.71 -9.58
C GLU A 66 0.73 10.10 -8.36
N MET A 67 0.56 9.40 -7.23
CA MET A 67 1.35 9.66 -6.03
C MET A 67 2.82 9.27 -6.21
N LYS A 68 3.13 8.15 -6.85
CA LYS A 68 4.53 7.78 -7.16
C LYS A 68 5.21 8.81 -8.08
N SER A 69 4.47 9.40 -9.01
CA SER A 69 5.03 10.38 -9.94
C SER A 69 5.16 11.78 -9.33
N ASN A 70 4.16 12.22 -8.56
CA ASN A 70 4.00 13.62 -8.20
C ASN A 70 4.03 13.91 -6.70
N TYR A 71 4.01 12.90 -5.83
CA TYR A 71 4.11 13.09 -4.39
C TYR A 71 5.58 12.98 -3.94
N PRO A 72 6.20 14.05 -3.41
CA PRO A 72 7.66 14.10 -3.17
C PRO A 72 8.22 12.93 -2.36
N ALA A 73 7.51 12.48 -1.32
CA ALA A 73 7.97 11.38 -0.48
C ALA A 73 7.99 10.02 -1.20
N PHE A 74 7.21 9.87 -2.27
CA PHE A 74 7.04 8.61 -3.01
C PHE A 74 7.68 8.66 -4.40
N SER A 75 8.05 9.84 -4.89
CA SER A 75 8.83 10.02 -6.11
C SER A 75 10.29 9.67 -5.87
N GLY A 76 10.68 8.43 -6.11
CA GLY A 76 12.06 7.98 -6.01
C GLY A 76 12.20 6.57 -5.44
N ASN A 77 13.30 6.34 -4.73
CA ASN A 77 13.59 5.06 -4.08
C ASN A 77 13.23 5.10 -2.58
N ARG A 78 13.40 3.97 -1.89
CA ARG A 78 13.14 3.83 -0.46
C ARG A 78 13.95 4.82 0.41
N SER A 79 15.17 5.18 0.02
CA SER A 79 15.98 6.16 0.75
C SER A 79 15.37 7.56 0.69
N ASN A 80 14.76 7.94 -0.43
CA ASN A 80 14.01 9.20 -0.53
C ASN A 80 12.84 9.22 0.48
N LEU A 81 12.10 8.11 0.58
CA LEU A 81 11.05 7.98 1.61
C LEU A 81 11.62 8.11 3.03
N GLU A 82 12.76 7.46 3.34
CA GLU A 82 13.41 7.59 4.65
C GLU A 82 13.80 9.04 4.94
N ASN A 83 14.35 9.78 3.98
CA ASN A 83 14.67 11.21 4.13
C ASN A 83 13.43 12.05 4.48
N HIS A 84 12.31 11.80 3.80
CA HIS A 84 11.04 12.48 4.11
C HIS A 84 10.49 12.10 5.49
N ILE A 85 10.66 10.85 5.93
CA ILE A 85 10.31 10.40 7.28
C ILE A 85 11.16 11.11 8.33
N LEU A 86 12.49 11.17 8.14
CA LEU A 86 13.40 11.86 9.05
C LEU A 86 13.08 13.35 9.12
N ARG A 87 12.80 14.00 7.98
CA ARG A 87 12.33 15.40 7.96
C ARG A 87 11.06 15.57 8.78
N HIS A 88 10.07 14.71 8.58
CA HIS A 88 8.81 14.79 9.31
C HIS A 88 9.02 14.62 10.83
N LEU A 89 9.84 13.64 11.24
CA LEU A 89 10.21 13.45 12.65
C LEU A 89 10.89 14.68 13.24
N ALA A 90 11.79 15.31 12.48
CA ALA A 90 12.51 16.50 12.91
C ALA A 90 11.63 17.75 13.02
N GLU A 91 10.56 17.84 12.23
CA GLU A 91 9.55 18.89 12.31
C GLU A 91 8.62 18.69 13.51
N GLN A 92 8.17 17.44 13.76
CA GLN A 92 7.29 17.13 14.89
C GLN A 92 8.01 17.26 16.24
N LYS A 93 9.29 16.85 16.29
CA LYS A 93 10.12 16.81 17.52
C LYS A 93 9.49 15.99 18.66
N GLU A 94 8.78 14.93 18.32
CA GLU A 94 8.17 14.00 19.28
C GLU A 94 9.07 12.78 19.50
N PHE A 95 9.58 12.61 20.72
CA PHE A 95 10.55 11.56 21.06
C PHE A 95 10.00 10.15 20.84
N ASP A 96 8.74 9.90 21.18
CA ASP A 96 8.14 8.58 21.03
C ASP A 96 7.99 8.18 19.57
N SER A 97 7.70 9.13 18.67
CA SER A 97 7.69 8.90 17.21
C SER A 97 9.07 8.48 16.70
N TYR A 98 10.14 9.11 17.21
CA TYR A 98 11.51 8.65 16.92
C TYR A 98 11.76 7.24 17.42
N MET A 99 11.32 6.92 18.65
CA MET A 99 11.51 5.58 19.22
C MET A 99 10.74 4.51 18.44
N GLU A 100 9.54 4.79 17.95
CA GLU A 100 8.80 3.90 17.06
C GLU A 100 9.56 3.69 15.75
N TYR A 101 10.01 4.78 15.09
CA TYR A 101 10.82 4.69 13.88
C TYR A 101 12.12 3.89 14.06
N ILE A 102 12.83 4.06 15.18
CA ILE A 102 14.11 3.40 15.45
C ILE A 102 13.92 1.92 15.77
N ASN A 103 12.87 1.55 16.52
CA ASN A 103 12.70 0.17 17.01
C ASN A 103 11.78 -0.66 16.11
N TYR A 104 10.85 -0.02 15.42
CA TYR A 104 9.83 -0.64 14.56
C TYR A 104 9.74 0.09 13.22
N PRO A 105 10.85 0.16 12.45
CA PRO A 105 10.91 0.97 11.24
C PRO A 105 9.86 0.57 10.20
N LYS A 106 9.58 -0.72 10.05
CA LYS A 106 8.56 -1.20 9.09
C LYS A 106 7.19 -0.62 9.41
N ASP A 107 6.75 -0.73 10.66
CA ASP A 107 5.44 -0.25 11.10
C ASP A 107 5.33 1.27 10.97
N TYR A 108 6.41 1.99 11.30
CA TYR A 108 6.45 3.45 11.14
C TYR A 108 6.34 3.87 9.68
N PHE A 109 7.07 3.20 8.76
CA PHE A 109 6.98 3.49 7.32
C PHE A 109 5.55 3.24 6.81
N GLU A 110 4.93 2.11 7.17
CA GLU A 110 3.55 1.80 6.76
C GLU A 110 2.56 2.85 7.27
N ARG A 111 2.69 3.27 8.53
CA ARG A 111 1.86 4.32 9.13
C ARG A 111 2.06 5.67 8.43
N PHE A 112 3.30 6.07 8.18
CA PHE A 112 3.62 7.32 7.47
C PHE A 112 3.05 7.34 6.05
N ILE A 113 3.22 6.24 5.29
CA ILE A 113 2.66 6.11 3.94
C ILE A 113 1.14 6.25 3.99
N ARG A 114 0.48 5.57 4.93
CA ARG A 114 -0.98 5.64 5.11
C ARG A 114 -1.46 7.05 5.41
N GLU A 115 -0.81 7.75 6.34
CA GLU A 115 -1.15 9.13 6.68
C GLU A 115 -0.98 10.07 5.48
N CYS A 116 0.07 9.88 4.67
CA CYS A 116 0.29 10.61 3.43
C CYS A 116 -0.80 10.34 2.38
N VAL A 117 -1.21 9.09 2.19
CA VAL A 117 -2.30 8.70 1.27
C VAL A 117 -3.63 9.29 1.73
N GLU A 118 -3.98 9.15 3.01
CA GLU A 118 -5.22 9.71 3.57
C GLU A 118 -5.25 11.23 3.40
N ARG A 119 -4.13 11.90 3.66
CA ARG A 119 -3.98 13.35 3.47
C ARG A 119 -4.14 13.73 1.99
N TYR A 120 -3.49 12.99 1.09
CA TYR A 120 -3.60 13.21 -0.35
C TYR A 120 -5.05 13.07 -0.81
N CYS A 121 -5.75 12.01 -0.39
CA CYS A 121 -7.15 11.80 -0.75
C CYS A 121 -8.06 12.91 -0.20
N ARG A 122 -7.81 13.37 1.02
CA ARG A 122 -8.57 14.45 1.66
C ARG A 122 -8.45 15.77 0.90
N TYR A 123 -7.26 16.12 0.41
CA TYR A 123 -7.02 17.41 -0.28
C TYR A 123 -7.26 17.37 -1.79
N ASN A 124 -7.29 16.20 -2.43
CA ASN A 124 -7.45 16.05 -3.89
C ASN A 124 -8.81 15.47 -4.31
N ARG A 125 -9.86 15.65 -3.49
CA ARG A 125 -11.19 15.05 -3.71
C ARG A 125 -11.75 15.24 -5.11
N ASP A 126 -11.67 16.45 -5.67
CA ASP A 126 -12.19 16.73 -7.00
C ASP A 126 -11.43 15.99 -8.10
N GLN A 127 -10.10 15.85 -7.96
CA GLN A 127 -9.28 15.06 -8.88
C GLN A 127 -9.66 13.59 -8.79
N LEU A 128 -9.79 13.05 -7.59
CA LEU A 128 -10.19 11.66 -7.36
C LEU A 128 -11.56 11.35 -7.93
N ARG A 129 -12.53 12.25 -7.74
CA ARG A 129 -13.87 12.13 -8.33
C ARG A 129 -13.83 12.14 -9.86
N ARG A 130 -13.00 13.00 -10.47
CA ARG A 130 -12.79 12.99 -11.93
C ARG A 130 -12.19 11.67 -12.40
N MET A 131 -11.14 11.18 -11.75
CA MET A 131 -10.52 9.88 -12.05
C MET A 131 -11.55 8.75 -12.01
N PHE A 132 -12.33 8.67 -10.92
CA PHE A 132 -13.39 7.68 -10.78
C PHE A 132 -14.43 7.77 -11.91
N ASN A 133 -14.97 8.97 -12.18
CA ASN A 133 -16.00 9.15 -13.20
C ASN A 133 -15.50 8.90 -14.62
N THR A 134 -14.23 9.22 -14.92
CA THR A 134 -13.58 8.86 -16.19
C THR A 134 -13.46 7.35 -16.30
N ASN A 135 -12.89 6.67 -15.29
CA ASN A 135 -12.76 5.22 -15.29
C ASN A 135 -14.10 4.49 -15.40
N LEU A 136 -15.14 5.02 -14.75
CA LEU A 136 -16.51 4.51 -14.85
C LEU A 136 -17.06 4.66 -16.26
N SER A 137 -16.93 5.84 -16.86
CA SER A 137 -17.39 6.09 -18.23
C SER A 137 -16.68 5.17 -19.21
N ASP A 138 -15.35 5.06 -19.09
CA ASP A 138 -14.54 4.20 -19.96
C ASP A 138 -14.93 2.72 -19.83
N LEU A 139 -15.13 2.21 -18.61
CA LEU A 139 -15.52 0.82 -18.40
C LEU A 139 -16.93 0.52 -18.93
N VAL A 140 -17.90 1.41 -18.69
CA VAL A 140 -19.26 1.26 -19.26
C VAL A 140 -19.22 1.29 -20.78
N GLN A 141 -18.43 2.18 -21.40
CA GLN A 141 -18.26 2.22 -22.85
C GLN A 141 -17.60 0.95 -23.40
N GLN A 142 -16.66 0.35 -22.67
CA GLN A 142 -16.10 -0.96 -23.03
C GLN A 142 -17.17 -2.06 -23.00
N VAL A 143 -18.02 -2.10 -21.97
CA VAL A 143 -19.13 -3.06 -21.89
C VAL A 143 -20.12 -2.87 -23.05
N LEU A 144 -20.48 -1.63 -23.37
CA LEU A 144 -21.34 -1.29 -24.51
C LEU A 144 -20.74 -1.75 -25.85
N LYS A 145 -19.43 -1.55 -26.04
CA LYS A 145 -18.71 -2.00 -27.24
C LYS A 145 -18.71 -3.52 -27.36
N VAL A 146 -18.50 -4.24 -26.26
CA VAL A 146 -18.56 -5.70 -26.22
C VAL A 146 -19.97 -6.18 -26.54
N ASN A 147 -21.00 -5.61 -25.90
CA ASN A 147 -22.40 -5.90 -26.22
C ASN A 147 -22.68 -5.74 -27.72
N THR A 148 -22.30 -4.60 -28.31
CA THR A 148 -22.51 -4.33 -29.74
C THR A 148 -21.79 -5.33 -30.64
N THR A 149 -20.54 -5.67 -30.32
CA THR A 149 -19.70 -6.56 -31.13
C THR A 149 -20.18 -8.01 -31.06
N VAL A 150 -20.55 -8.48 -29.87
CA VAL A 150 -21.05 -9.85 -29.66
C VAL A 150 -22.39 -10.04 -30.35
N THR A 151 -23.32 -9.07 -30.19
CA THR A 151 -24.63 -9.13 -30.83
C THR A 151 -24.50 -9.13 -32.35
N ALA A 152 -23.72 -8.22 -32.94
CA ALA A 152 -23.50 -8.18 -34.39
C ALA A 152 -22.88 -9.47 -34.94
N ALA A 153 -21.99 -10.13 -34.18
CA ALA A 153 -21.38 -11.39 -34.57
C ALA A 153 -22.35 -12.58 -34.58
N LEU A 154 -23.50 -12.46 -33.92
CA LEU A 154 -24.53 -13.49 -33.77
C LEU A 154 -25.80 -13.21 -34.58
N GLU A 155 -25.93 -12.03 -35.19
CA GLU A 155 -27.01 -11.69 -36.12
C GLU A 155 -27.13 -12.72 -37.26
N GLY A 156 -28.36 -13.14 -37.56
CA GLY A 156 -28.66 -14.10 -38.64
C GLY A 156 -28.21 -15.54 -38.39
N LYS A 157 -27.67 -15.87 -37.21
CA LYS A 157 -27.29 -17.23 -36.81
C LYS A 157 -28.32 -17.81 -35.85
N GLN A 158 -28.44 -19.14 -35.82
CA GLN A 158 -29.14 -19.82 -34.73
C GLN A 158 -28.35 -19.55 -33.44
N ASN A 159 -28.86 -18.64 -32.63
CA ASN A 159 -28.26 -18.20 -31.38
C ASN A 159 -29.21 -18.50 -30.22
N ASN A 160 -28.66 -18.59 -29.03
CA ASN A 160 -29.41 -18.67 -27.78
C ASN A 160 -28.69 -17.83 -26.72
N ALA A 161 -29.40 -17.52 -25.64
CA ALA A 161 -28.89 -16.72 -24.54
C ALA A 161 -27.54 -17.24 -24.01
N SER A 162 -27.39 -18.57 -23.85
CA SER A 162 -26.12 -19.19 -23.44
C SER A 162 -24.93 -18.82 -24.34
N LEU A 163 -25.06 -18.98 -25.66
CA LEU A 163 -23.97 -18.68 -26.59
C LEU A 163 -23.59 -17.19 -26.58
N TRP A 164 -24.59 -16.32 -26.42
CA TRP A 164 -24.34 -14.88 -26.27
C TRP A 164 -23.56 -14.60 -24.99
N LEU A 165 -23.98 -15.18 -23.86
CA LEU A 165 -23.30 -15.02 -22.56
C LEU A 165 -21.86 -15.52 -22.59
N ASP A 166 -21.59 -16.65 -23.24
CA ASP A 166 -20.23 -17.20 -23.36
C ASP A 166 -19.30 -16.21 -24.07
N LYS A 167 -19.76 -15.67 -25.20
CA LYS A 167 -18.99 -14.67 -25.96
C LYS A 167 -18.84 -13.36 -25.21
N PHE A 168 -19.90 -12.89 -24.56
CA PHE A 168 -19.90 -11.66 -23.78
C PHE A 168 -18.95 -11.74 -22.59
N CYS A 169 -19.04 -12.80 -21.77
CA CYS A 169 -18.16 -13.00 -20.62
C CYS A 169 -16.71 -13.19 -21.05
N THR A 170 -16.46 -13.95 -22.12
CA THR A 170 -15.09 -14.14 -22.64
C THR A 170 -14.47 -12.82 -23.08
N ALA A 171 -15.23 -11.98 -23.80
CA ALA A 171 -14.75 -10.68 -24.26
C ALA A 171 -14.50 -9.70 -23.10
N LEU A 172 -15.32 -9.75 -22.05
CA LEU A 172 -15.19 -8.91 -20.86
C LEU A 172 -14.11 -9.36 -19.88
N GLY A 173 -13.72 -10.64 -19.89
CA GLY A 173 -12.78 -11.20 -18.91
C GLY A 173 -11.40 -10.53 -18.89
N SER A 174 -11.04 -9.78 -19.95
CA SER A 174 -9.83 -8.95 -19.98
C SER A 174 -9.94 -7.61 -19.23
N GLN A 175 -11.17 -7.16 -18.96
CA GLN A 175 -11.45 -5.81 -18.41
C GLN A 175 -11.91 -5.85 -16.95
N MET A 176 -12.66 -6.89 -16.56
CA MET A 176 -13.18 -7.05 -15.21
C MET A 176 -13.46 -8.52 -14.89
N GLU A 177 -13.39 -8.85 -13.60
CA GLU A 177 -13.83 -10.16 -13.11
C GLU A 177 -15.34 -10.28 -13.27
N PHE A 178 -15.77 -11.11 -14.22
CA PHE A 178 -17.18 -11.31 -14.53
C PHE A 178 -17.45 -12.78 -14.92
N PRO A 179 -17.66 -13.67 -13.93
CA PRO A 179 -17.66 -15.11 -14.17
C PRO A 179 -18.94 -15.55 -14.87
N ARG A 180 -18.79 -16.34 -15.95
CA ARG A 180 -19.89 -16.91 -16.73
C ARG A 180 -20.86 -17.75 -15.87
N GLU A 181 -20.37 -18.29 -14.76
CA GLU A 181 -21.13 -19.13 -13.82
C GLU A 181 -22.28 -18.38 -13.14
N ASP A 182 -22.17 -17.05 -12.99
CA ASP A 182 -23.22 -16.22 -12.41
C ASP A 182 -24.48 -16.12 -13.28
N PHE A 183 -24.42 -16.56 -14.54
CA PHE A 183 -25.51 -16.44 -15.52
C PHE A 183 -26.23 -17.75 -15.85
N ARG A 184 -25.97 -18.84 -15.11
CA ARG A 184 -26.65 -20.13 -15.34
C ARG A 184 -28.18 -20.02 -15.29
N ASN A 185 -28.72 -19.11 -14.49
CA ASN A 185 -30.16 -18.97 -14.32
C ASN A 185 -30.87 -18.30 -15.51
N ILE A 186 -30.13 -17.63 -16.39
CA ILE A 186 -30.70 -16.90 -17.53
C ILE A 186 -30.22 -17.46 -18.88
N GLU A 187 -29.46 -18.56 -18.87
CA GLU A 187 -28.82 -19.10 -20.08
C GLU A 187 -29.78 -19.81 -21.04
N TYR A 188 -30.97 -20.16 -20.55
CA TYR A 188 -32.05 -20.78 -21.31
C TYR A 188 -33.20 -19.83 -21.63
N GLU A 189 -33.04 -18.53 -21.35
CA GLU A 189 -34.05 -17.52 -21.71
C GLU A 189 -34.18 -17.41 -23.24
N ASP A 190 -35.42 -17.21 -23.70
CA ASP A 190 -35.75 -17.11 -25.12
C ASP A 190 -35.40 -15.71 -25.67
N VAL A 191 -34.11 -15.51 -25.94
CA VAL A 191 -33.56 -14.27 -26.48
C VAL A 191 -33.44 -14.40 -28.00
N THR A 192 -34.52 -14.10 -28.71
CA THR A 192 -34.58 -14.16 -30.19
C THR A 192 -34.35 -12.80 -30.85
N ASP A 193 -34.74 -11.71 -30.18
CA ASP A 193 -34.55 -10.35 -30.68
C ASP A 193 -33.24 -9.74 -30.15
N LEU A 194 -32.16 -10.00 -30.90
CA LEU A 194 -30.83 -9.50 -30.62
C LEU A 194 -30.72 -7.97 -30.76
N GLN A 195 -31.51 -7.37 -31.65
CA GLN A 195 -31.50 -5.91 -31.84
C GLN A 195 -32.13 -5.23 -30.62
N PHE A 196 -33.27 -5.76 -30.14
CA PHE A 196 -33.89 -5.29 -28.92
C PHE A 196 -33.00 -5.50 -27.69
N LEU A 197 -32.30 -6.65 -27.60
CA LEU A 197 -31.30 -6.88 -26.54
C LEU A 197 -30.22 -5.80 -26.53
N LYS A 198 -29.67 -5.48 -27.71
CA LYS A 198 -28.60 -4.48 -27.84
C LYS A 198 -29.07 -3.10 -27.39
N GLU A 199 -30.25 -2.68 -27.80
CA GLU A 199 -30.86 -1.39 -27.43
C GLU A 199 -31.17 -1.32 -25.94
N MET A 200 -31.82 -2.36 -25.39
CA MET A 200 -32.14 -2.45 -23.96
C MET A 200 -30.89 -2.45 -23.07
N MET A 201 -29.84 -3.17 -23.46
CA MET A 201 -28.55 -3.13 -22.77
C MET A 201 -27.95 -1.74 -22.80
N ALA A 202 -28.05 -1.03 -23.94
CA ALA A 202 -27.51 0.31 -24.06
C ALA A 202 -28.20 1.29 -23.12
N THR A 203 -29.53 1.28 -23.07
CA THR A 203 -30.33 2.10 -22.14
C THR A 203 -30.02 1.75 -20.68
N SER A 204 -29.99 0.46 -20.34
CA SER A 204 -29.76 0.02 -18.95
C SER A 204 -28.37 0.38 -18.45
N LEU A 205 -27.36 0.34 -19.32
CA LEU A 205 -25.99 0.74 -19.00
C LEU A 205 -25.83 2.26 -18.88
N ASP A 206 -26.56 3.03 -19.70
CA ASP A 206 -26.60 4.50 -19.57
C ASP A 206 -27.26 4.92 -18.25
N ASP A 207 -28.40 4.31 -17.90
CA ASP A 207 -29.07 4.52 -16.62
C ASP A 207 -28.14 4.15 -15.44
N LEU A 208 -27.42 3.03 -15.56
CA LEU A 208 -26.44 2.59 -14.56
C LEU A 208 -25.30 3.60 -14.41
N LEU A 209 -24.76 4.12 -15.51
CA LEU A 209 -23.71 5.15 -15.51
C LEU A 209 -24.19 6.41 -14.79
N GLN A 210 -25.36 6.94 -15.16
CA GLN A 210 -25.93 8.14 -14.56
C GLN A 210 -26.19 7.94 -13.05
N ASN A 211 -26.73 6.78 -12.66
CA ASN A 211 -26.97 6.45 -11.26
C ASN A 211 -25.67 6.39 -10.46
N LEU A 212 -24.65 5.70 -10.96
CA LEU A 212 -23.35 5.59 -10.27
C LEU A 212 -22.61 6.93 -10.18
N GLN A 213 -22.69 7.78 -11.20
CA GLN A 213 -22.14 9.14 -11.15
C GLN A 213 -22.86 10.03 -10.14
N LYS A 214 -24.16 9.83 -9.94
CA LYS A 214 -24.95 10.54 -8.93
C LYS A 214 -24.63 10.03 -7.51
N GLU A 215 -24.50 8.72 -7.34
CA GLU A 215 -24.02 8.09 -6.09
C GLU A 215 -22.61 8.61 -5.71
N SER A 216 -21.69 8.70 -6.67
CA SER A 216 -20.32 9.23 -6.44
C SER A 216 -20.31 10.73 -6.13
N SER A 217 -21.28 11.49 -6.63
CA SER A 217 -21.40 12.93 -6.37
C SER A 217 -22.01 13.25 -5.01
N SER A 218 -22.77 12.32 -4.43
CA SER A 218 -23.45 12.47 -3.13
C SER A 218 -22.67 11.92 -1.95
N THR A 219 -21.60 11.15 -2.21
CA THR A 219 -20.69 10.64 -1.19
C THR A 219 -19.63 11.69 -0.84
N PRO A 220 -19.56 12.18 0.42
CA PRO A 220 -18.67 13.28 0.79
C PRO A 220 -17.19 12.94 0.73
N ASP A 221 -16.87 11.65 0.89
CA ASP A 221 -15.52 11.11 0.98
C ASP A 221 -15.41 9.84 0.14
N LEU A 222 -14.27 9.68 -0.52
CA LEU A 222 -13.88 8.40 -1.11
C LEU A 222 -13.53 7.46 0.04
N ASP A 223 -14.41 6.52 0.34
CA ASP A 223 -14.15 5.53 1.38
C ASP A 223 -13.05 4.57 0.89
N LEU A 224 -11.88 4.64 1.52
CA LEU A 224 -10.75 3.77 1.19
C LEU A 224 -11.11 2.27 1.34
N LYS A 225 -12.17 1.94 2.07
CA LYS A 225 -12.69 0.55 2.18
C LYS A 225 -13.36 0.05 0.90
N MET A 226 -13.65 0.93 -0.07
CA MET A 226 -14.17 0.54 -1.38
C MET A 226 -13.10 -0.16 -2.24
N PHE A 227 -11.82 0.04 -1.92
CA PHE A 227 -10.73 -0.62 -2.62
C PHE A 227 -10.49 -2.00 -2.01
N ARG A 228 -10.46 -3.04 -2.85
CA ARG A 228 -10.02 -4.39 -2.43
C ARG A 228 -8.60 -4.38 -1.88
N ARG A 229 -7.77 -3.51 -2.48
CA ARG A 229 -6.39 -3.27 -2.10
C ARG A 229 -6.16 -1.78 -2.10
N ARG A 230 -5.69 -1.23 -0.98
CA ARG A 230 -5.65 0.23 -0.79
C ARG A 230 -4.39 0.83 -1.42
N PRO A 231 -4.41 2.11 -1.83
CA PRO A 231 -3.21 2.76 -2.39
C PRO A 231 -2.00 2.71 -1.44
N ASP A 232 -2.21 2.83 -0.13
CA ASP A 232 -1.13 2.75 0.86
C ASP A 232 -0.49 1.35 0.89
N GLU A 233 -1.27 0.28 0.75
CA GLU A 233 -0.73 -1.09 0.69
C GLU A 233 0.14 -1.31 -0.55
N ILE A 234 -0.30 -0.81 -1.71
CA ILE A 234 0.47 -0.91 -2.96
C ILE A 234 1.77 -0.09 -2.85
N LEU A 235 1.72 1.09 -2.25
CA LEU A 235 2.89 1.93 -2.02
C LEU A 235 3.86 1.29 -1.01
N CYS A 236 3.36 0.71 0.08
CA CYS A 236 4.18 0.02 1.08
C CYS A 236 4.95 -1.14 0.45
N GLU A 237 4.30 -1.94 -0.40
CA GLU A 237 4.97 -3.02 -1.11
C GLU A 237 6.00 -2.48 -2.12
N ALA A 238 5.63 -1.45 -2.90
CA ALA A 238 6.50 -0.89 -3.92
C ALA A 238 7.74 -0.18 -3.35
N LEU A 239 7.64 0.41 -2.16
CA LEU A 239 8.71 1.11 -1.46
C LEU A 239 9.33 0.27 -0.33
N SER A 240 9.02 -1.03 -0.30
CA SER A 240 9.58 -1.97 0.67
C SER A 240 11.06 -2.25 0.40
N GLY A 241 11.69 -2.94 1.35
CA GLY A 241 13.06 -3.40 1.21
C GLY A 241 13.48 -4.27 2.38
N CYS A 242 14.78 -4.38 2.58
CA CYS A 242 15.33 -5.09 3.72
C CYS A 242 15.08 -4.32 5.01
N TRP A 243 14.48 -4.98 6.00
CA TRP A 243 14.18 -4.39 7.31
C TRP A 243 15.21 -4.77 8.38
N GLU A 244 16.27 -5.49 8.02
CA GLU A 244 17.37 -5.79 8.94
C GLU A 244 18.02 -4.49 9.43
N GLN A 245 18.35 -4.47 10.71
CA GLN A 245 18.89 -3.30 11.40
C GLN A 245 20.32 -3.54 11.86
N CYS A 246 21.15 -2.50 11.77
CA CYS A 246 22.54 -2.58 12.19
C CYS A 246 22.59 -2.91 13.69
N PRO A 247 23.29 -3.97 14.12
CA PRO A 247 23.27 -4.42 15.51
C PRO A 247 23.88 -3.41 16.50
N PHE A 248 24.59 -2.40 16.00
CA PHE A 248 25.21 -1.36 16.81
C PHE A 248 24.34 -0.11 16.98
N CYS A 249 23.60 0.30 15.95
CA CYS A 249 22.91 1.61 15.93
C CYS A 249 21.49 1.59 15.37
N ASN A 250 20.95 0.41 15.04
CA ASN A 250 19.61 0.21 14.49
C ASN A 250 19.32 0.92 13.14
N ALA A 251 20.35 1.41 12.44
CA ALA A 251 20.19 1.90 11.07
C ALA A 251 19.66 0.78 10.16
N ILE A 252 18.71 1.11 9.28
CA ILE A 252 17.99 0.15 8.45
C ILE A 252 18.83 -0.16 7.21
N CYS A 253 18.86 -1.40 6.76
CA CYS A 253 19.55 -1.76 5.53
C CYS A 253 18.93 -1.06 4.31
N THR A 254 19.76 -0.49 3.43
CA THR A 254 19.31 0.24 2.24
C THR A 254 18.96 -0.67 1.06
N ASN A 255 19.23 -1.97 1.15
CA ASN A 255 18.90 -2.91 0.09
C ASN A 255 17.37 -2.97 -0.10
N THR A 256 16.92 -2.88 -1.35
CA THR A 256 15.50 -2.86 -1.73
C THR A 256 14.91 -4.26 -1.88
N ILE A 257 15.70 -5.32 -1.72
CA ILE A 257 15.29 -6.71 -1.82
C ILE A 257 15.14 -7.29 -0.41
N PRO A 258 13.92 -7.62 0.05
CA PRO A 258 13.72 -8.33 1.32
C PRO A 258 14.45 -9.68 1.34
N GLY A 259 15.11 -10.00 2.45
CA GLY A 259 15.77 -11.30 2.64
C GLY A 259 16.99 -11.55 1.74
N HIS A 260 17.62 -10.49 1.20
CA HIS A 260 18.81 -10.63 0.37
C HIS A 260 19.96 -11.36 1.09
N GLU A 261 20.78 -12.07 0.31
CA GLU A 261 21.88 -12.91 0.84
C GLU A 261 23.19 -12.15 1.07
N THR A 262 23.40 -11.03 0.35
CA THR A 262 24.61 -10.21 0.50
C THR A 262 24.66 -9.53 1.88
N ASP A 263 25.83 -9.01 2.24
CA ASP A 263 25.97 -8.20 3.44
C ASP A 263 24.97 -7.04 3.47
N HIS A 264 24.41 -6.78 4.65
CA HIS A 264 23.62 -5.60 4.94
C HIS A 264 24.54 -4.38 5.03
N SER A 265 24.10 -3.28 4.45
CA SER A 265 24.79 -2.00 4.55
C SER A 265 23.79 -0.85 4.58
N VAL A 266 24.28 0.30 5.01
CA VAL A 266 23.58 1.58 5.00
C VAL A 266 24.64 2.65 4.72
N GLN A 267 24.25 3.72 4.04
CA GLN A 267 25.17 4.82 3.76
C GLN A 267 25.51 5.59 5.04
N PHE A 268 24.51 5.86 5.88
CA PHE A 268 24.68 6.66 7.09
C PHE A 268 24.28 5.87 8.33
N HIS A 269 25.27 5.60 9.17
CA HIS A 269 25.01 5.04 10.49
C HIS A 269 24.58 6.12 11.48
N ARG A 270 23.96 5.67 12.58
CA ARG A 270 23.53 6.52 13.70
C ARG A 270 24.55 6.39 14.84
N SER A 271 24.57 7.37 15.73
CA SER A 271 25.28 7.25 16.99
C SER A 271 24.70 6.09 17.81
N LYS A 272 25.56 5.30 18.47
CA LYS A 272 25.14 4.16 19.29
C LYS A 272 24.25 4.59 20.48
N ALA A 273 24.34 5.84 20.94
CA ALA A 273 23.52 6.38 22.02
C ALA A 273 22.01 6.40 21.66
N VAL A 274 21.68 6.46 20.37
CA VAL A 274 20.29 6.39 19.88
C VAL A 274 19.63 5.06 20.26
N MET A 275 20.40 3.99 20.36
CA MET A 275 19.95 2.65 20.77
C MET A 275 20.15 2.40 22.28
N GLY A 276 20.66 3.37 23.02
CA GLY A 276 20.95 3.22 24.44
C GLY A 276 22.19 2.38 24.73
N ARG A 277 23.17 2.35 23.81
CA ARG A 277 24.46 1.72 24.10
C ARG A 277 25.26 2.58 25.08
N TYR A 278 26.03 1.93 25.93
CA TYR A 278 26.78 2.54 27.03
C TYR A 278 28.17 1.91 27.17
N PHE A 279 29.08 2.60 27.84
CA PHE A 279 30.38 2.03 28.18
C PHE A 279 30.24 1.06 29.34
N ASN A 280 30.76 -0.16 29.18
CA ASN A 280 30.68 -1.21 30.20
C ASN A 280 31.21 -0.73 31.56
N GLU A 281 30.55 -1.18 32.64
CA GLU A 281 30.86 -0.80 34.03
C GLU A 281 30.70 0.70 34.34
N THR A 282 30.06 1.46 33.46
CA THR A 282 29.72 2.87 33.70
C THR A 282 28.23 3.13 33.44
N ASP A 283 27.74 4.27 33.89
CA ASP A 283 26.43 4.81 33.50
C ASP A 283 26.53 5.78 32.32
N ASN A 284 27.63 5.80 31.57
CA ASN A 284 27.86 6.75 30.48
C ASN A 284 27.43 6.19 29.12
N PHE A 285 26.66 6.95 28.34
CA PHE A 285 26.33 6.57 26.96
C PHE A 285 27.58 6.40 26.08
N SER A 286 27.53 5.48 25.11
CA SER A 286 28.50 5.43 24.01
C SER A 286 27.95 6.26 22.87
N ILE A 287 28.61 7.38 22.57
CA ILE A 287 28.18 8.32 21.53
C ILE A 287 28.76 8.04 20.16
N ASP A 288 29.75 7.14 20.06
CA ASP A 288 30.44 6.86 18.80
C ASP A 288 29.47 6.42 17.70
N PHE A 289 29.75 6.84 16.48
CA PHE A 289 29.14 6.27 15.28
C PHE A 289 29.78 4.92 14.94
N CYS A 290 29.05 4.05 14.24
CA CYS A 290 29.56 2.75 13.84
C CYS A 290 30.82 2.86 12.97
N THR A 291 30.84 3.83 12.05
CA THR A 291 31.93 4.08 11.09
C THR A 291 33.23 4.46 11.82
N THR A 292 33.12 5.26 12.89
CA THR A 292 34.23 5.61 13.78
C THR A 292 34.62 4.43 14.68
N ALA A 293 33.65 3.70 15.22
CA ALA A 293 33.90 2.58 16.11
C ALA A 293 34.74 1.47 15.47
N VAL A 294 34.46 1.10 14.21
CA VAL A 294 35.17 0.03 13.49
C VAL A 294 36.63 0.38 13.13
N THR A 295 37.09 1.61 13.39
CA THR A 295 38.50 2.00 13.29
C THR A 295 39.18 2.22 14.64
N SER A 296 38.43 2.10 15.74
CA SER A 296 38.93 2.31 17.10
C SER A 296 39.49 1.03 17.73
N ASP A 297 40.25 1.16 18.81
CA ASP A 297 40.69 0.02 19.64
C ASP A 297 39.64 -0.39 20.70
N ILE A 298 38.43 0.19 20.62
CA ILE A 298 37.34 -0.14 21.53
C ILE A 298 36.81 -1.54 21.19
N SER A 299 36.34 -2.25 22.21
CA SER A 299 35.68 -3.55 22.06
C SER A 299 34.21 -3.47 22.47
N PHE A 300 33.41 -4.39 21.94
CA PHE A 300 32.02 -4.60 22.37
C PHE A 300 31.85 -6.03 22.87
N ARG A 301 30.82 -6.23 23.69
CA ARG A 301 30.46 -7.56 24.18
C ARG A 301 29.49 -8.24 23.22
N SER A 302 29.87 -9.42 22.75
CA SER A 302 29.04 -10.34 21.96
C SER A 302 28.79 -11.63 22.75
N CYS A 303 28.06 -12.58 22.16
CA CYS A 303 27.89 -13.93 22.73
C CYS A 303 29.22 -14.70 22.86
N LYS A 304 30.24 -14.33 22.07
CA LYS A 304 31.59 -14.91 22.12
C LYS A 304 32.53 -14.20 23.11
N GLY A 305 32.01 -13.23 23.86
CA GLY A 305 32.79 -12.41 24.78
C GLY A 305 33.16 -11.06 24.19
N TRP A 306 34.29 -10.51 24.62
CA TRP A 306 34.78 -9.22 24.13
C TRP A 306 35.37 -9.36 22.74
N THR A 307 34.87 -8.57 21.78
CA THR A 307 35.35 -8.52 20.40
C THR A 307 35.71 -7.09 20.05
N PRO A 308 36.92 -6.82 19.52
CA PRO A 308 37.28 -5.50 19.00
C PRO A 308 36.32 -5.06 17.89
N TYR A 309 35.96 -3.78 17.86
CA TYR A 309 35.13 -3.24 16.78
C TYR A 309 35.81 -3.37 15.41
N LYS A 310 37.14 -3.30 15.32
CA LYS A 310 37.91 -3.51 14.08
C LYS A 310 37.71 -4.90 13.46
N THR A 311 37.45 -5.92 14.28
CA THR A 311 37.24 -7.30 13.83
C THR A 311 35.82 -7.79 14.13
N TYR A 312 34.84 -6.87 14.20
CA TYR A 312 33.46 -7.15 14.61
C TYR A 312 32.83 -8.36 13.90
N ARG A 313 33.20 -8.63 12.65
CA ARG A 313 32.68 -9.77 11.89
C ARG A 313 33.03 -11.13 12.52
N GLU A 314 34.11 -11.23 13.28
CA GLU A 314 34.51 -12.46 14.00
C GLU A 314 33.51 -12.82 15.13
N ALA A 315 32.74 -11.84 15.62
CA ALA A 315 31.68 -12.07 16.60
C ALA A 315 30.56 -12.98 16.06
N GLY A 316 30.50 -13.22 14.74
CA GLY A 316 29.46 -14.03 14.10
C GLY A 316 28.17 -13.25 13.90
N GLU A 317 27.07 -13.94 13.60
CA GLU A 317 25.78 -13.30 13.39
C GLU A 317 25.25 -12.64 14.68
N PRO A 318 24.62 -11.45 14.58
CA PRO A 318 24.29 -10.73 13.35
C PRO A 318 25.44 -9.87 12.78
N TYR A 319 26.53 -9.67 13.52
CA TYR A 319 27.61 -8.74 13.17
C TYR A 319 28.34 -9.09 11.86
N SER A 320 28.58 -10.37 11.60
CA SER A 320 29.29 -10.84 10.40
C SER A 320 28.58 -10.53 9.08
N ARG A 321 27.24 -10.35 9.13
CA ARG A 321 26.38 -10.04 7.98
C ARG A 321 26.29 -8.55 7.67
N TRP A 322 26.95 -7.68 8.43
CA TRP A 322 26.94 -6.25 8.19
C TRP A 322 28.26 -5.80 7.59
N SER A 323 28.19 -4.90 6.60
CA SER A 323 29.33 -4.19 6.04
C SER A 323 29.27 -2.73 6.47
N ILE A 324 30.16 -2.37 7.39
CA ILE A 324 30.30 -1.01 7.93
C ILE A 324 31.58 -0.42 7.36
N THR A 325 31.44 0.60 6.51
CA THR A 325 32.57 1.29 5.89
C THR A 325 33.10 2.38 6.84
N PRO A 326 34.41 2.41 7.13
CA PRO A 326 35.01 3.49 7.92
C PRO A 326 35.20 4.74 7.07
N ASP A 327 34.16 5.56 6.95
CA ASP A 327 34.17 6.77 6.11
C ASP A 327 33.93 8.09 6.90
N ASN A 328 33.76 8.00 8.22
CA ASN A 328 33.43 9.12 9.11
C ASN A 328 32.21 9.94 8.65
N SER A 329 31.26 9.31 7.94
CA SER A 329 30.02 9.92 7.48
C SER A 329 29.00 10.11 8.62
N GLU A 330 29.32 11.00 9.55
CA GLU A 330 28.49 11.29 10.72
C GLU A 330 27.48 12.40 10.41
N LEU A 331 26.22 12.03 10.18
CA LEU A 331 25.16 13.02 9.95
C LEU A 331 24.95 13.93 11.17
N SER A 332 24.93 15.23 10.92
CA SER A 332 24.54 16.27 11.88
C SER A 332 23.13 16.02 12.41
N TYR A 333 22.27 15.36 11.63
CA TYR A 333 20.94 14.93 12.04
C TYR A 333 20.93 14.16 13.37
N TRP A 334 21.77 13.12 13.51
CA TRP A 334 21.77 12.30 14.73
C TRP A 334 22.50 12.98 15.90
N LYS A 335 23.42 13.91 15.61
CA LYS A 335 24.04 14.79 16.62
C LYS A 335 22.99 15.74 17.20
N TRP A 336 22.23 16.40 16.33
CA TRP A 336 21.12 17.27 16.71
C TRP A 336 20.03 16.50 17.49
N PHE A 337 19.66 15.29 17.05
CA PHE A 337 18.71 14.44 17.76
C PHE A 337 19.16 14.18 19.22
N ILE A 338 20.41 13.76 19.41
CA ILE A 338 20.97 13.50 20.75
C ILE A 338 20.97 14.77 21.62
N CYS A 339 21.41 15.90 21.07
CA CYS A 339 21.39 17.18 21.79
C CYS A 339 19.97 17.62 22.18
N THR A 340 18.99 17.37 21.29
CA THR A 340 17.59 17.80 21.49
C THR A 340 16.86 16.91 22.49
N PHE A 341 17.06 15.60 22.42
CA PHE A 341 16.33 14.61 23.22
C PHE A 341 17.16 14.03 24.37
N ARG A 342 18.23 14.70 24.76
CA ARG A 342 19.11 14.25 25.85
C ARG A 342 18.34 13.84 27.11
N PRO A 343 17.45 14.67 27.70
CA PRO A 343 16.74 14.29 28.92
C PRO A 343 15.89 13.03 28.74
N GLN A 344 15.21 12.90 27.60
CA GLN A 344 14.35 11.75 27.28
C GLN A 344 15.18 10.47 27.05
N LEU A 345 16.35 10.59 26.43
CA LEU A 345 17.29 9.47 26.27
C LEU A 345 17.83 9.01 27.63
N GLU A 346 18.29 9.94 28.46
CA GLU A 346 18.78 9.65 29.82
C GLU A 346 17.67 8.99 30.66
N GLN A 347 16.44 9.51 30.59
CA GLN A 347 15.28 8.93 31.29
C GLN A 347 14.92 7.53 30.77
N ARG A 348 14.90 7.32 29.45
CA ARG A 348 14.48 6.05 28.83
C ARG A 348 15.45 4.92 29.12
N PHE A 349 16.75 5.20 29.04
CA PHE A 349 17.78 4.16 29.12
C PHE A 349 18.50 4.12 30.48
N GLY A 350 18.38 5.15 31.31
CA GLY A 350 19.02 5.22 32.63
C GLY A 350 20.52 5.50 32.59
N PHE A 351 21.07 5.88 31.43
CA PHE A 351 22.46 6.30 31.26
C PHE A 351 22.56 7.82 31.14
N LYS A 352 23.77 8.36 31.19
CA LYS A 352 24.07 9.80 31.23
C LYS A 352 25.05 10.22 30.16
N PHE A 353 24.89 11.43 29.65
CA PHE A 353 25.87 12.05 28.77
C PHE A 353 26.93 12.80 29.59
N THR A 354 27.76 12.03 30.30
CA THR A 354 28.85 12.49 31.17
C THR A 354 30.08 11.62 30.98
N GLY A 355 31.25 12.08 31.46
CA GLY A 355 32.48 11.29 31.43
C GLY A 355 32.84 10.84 30.01
N LEU A 356 32.94 9.52 29.80
CA LEU A 356 33.26 8.93 28.50
C LEU A 356 32.16 9.17 27.44
N GLY A 357 30.93 9.45 27.87
CA GLY A 357 29.77 9.71 27.03
C GLY A 357 29.41 11.18 26.92
N GLU A 358 30.30 12.10 27.34
CA GLU A 358 30.04 13.53 27.27
C GLU A 358 29.83 13.99 25.82
N ILE A 359 28.72 14.70 25.57
CA ILE A 359 28.41 15.23 24.24
C ILE A 359 29.43 16.31 23.87
N PRO A 360 30.17 16.16 22.76
CA PRO A 360 31.15 17.13 22.31
C PRO A 360 30.55 18.53 22.05
N GLU A 361 31.33 19.58 22.30
CA GLU A 361 30.89 20.97 22.13
C GLU A 361 30.50 21.33 20.68
N ASP A 362 31.09 20.67 19.68
CA ASP A 362 30.73 20.85 18.28
C ASP A 362 29.34 20.30 17.96
N TRP A 363 28.90 19.21 18.62
CA TRP A 363 27.55 18.66 18.44
C TRP A 363 26.47 19.60 18.98
N LYS A 364 26.78 20.37 20.02
CA LYS A 364 25.87 21.39 20.57
C LYS A 364 25.56 22.51 19.57
N ARG A 365 26.35 22.63 18.49
CA ARG A 365 26.12 23.56 17.38
C ARG A 365 25.23 22.98 16.28
N SER A 366 24.91 21.68 16.31
CA SER A 366 24.01 21.06 15.35
C SER A 366 22.59 21.56 15.58
N THR A 367 22.06 22.31 14.63
CA THR A 367 20.70 22.85 14.68
C THR A 367 19.72 22.00 13.87
N ASN A 368 18.42 22.22 14.05
CA ASN A 368 17.40 21.56 13.26
C ASN A 368 17.56 21.88 11.76
N GLU A 369 17.93 23.11 11.41
CA GLU A 369 18.18 23.50 10.02
C GLU A 369 19.36 22.74 9.40
N LEU A 370 20.41 22.46 10.18
CA LEU A 370 21.51 21.61 9.73
C LEU A 370 21.07 20.15 9.59
N ALA A 371 20.31 19.63 10.55
CA ALA A 371 19.74 18.30 10.47
C ALA A 371 18.87 18.13 9.21
N LEU A 372 18.05 19.11 8.87
CA LEU A 372 17.20 19.08 7.69
C LEU A 372 17.98 19.16 6.36
N LYS A 373 19.19 19.73 6.35
CA LYS A 373 20.07 19.72 5.17
C LYS A 373 20.65 18.33 4.87
N ASP A 374 20.87 17.52 5.89
CA ASP A 374 21.39 16.15 5.73
C ASP A 374 20.36 15.21 5.08
N VAL A 375 19.07 15.51 5.21
CA VAL A 375 17.94 14.68 4.74
C VAL A 375 17.17 15.36 3.58
N GLN A 376 17.92 16.01 2.69
CA GLN A 376 17.37 16.68 1.51
C GLN A 376 17.05 15.75 0.35
#